data_AF-A0A7Z2VSH7-F1
#
_entry.id   AF-A0A7Z2VSH7-F1
#
_cell.length_a   1.000
_cell.length_b   1.000
_cell.length_c   1.000
_cell.angle_alpha   90.00
_cell.angle_beta   90.00
_cell.angle_gamma   90.00
#
_symmetry.space_group_name_H-M   'P 1'
#
loop_
_entity.id
_entity.type
_entity.pdbx_description
1 polymer ?
#
loop_
_entity_poly.entity_id
_entity_poly.type
_entity_poly.pdbx_seq_one_letter_code
_entity_poly.pdbx_strand_id
1 'polypeptide(L)'
;MYAVDGNSGTRWESAFSDPQWISVDLGTAATISRVYLNWEGAYAISYSIEVSANGTTWSTVYSTTTGDGGIDNVTFAPVNAKFVRLTGTQRGTQYGYSLWDMEVYP
;
A
#
# COMPACT_ATOMS: atom_id res chain seq x y z
N MET A 1 -7.12 12.30 1.64
CA MET A 1 -6.68 10.90 1.44
C MET A 1 -7.66 10.33 0.44
N TYR A 2 -7.22 10.09 -0.81
CA TYR A 2 -8.11 9.84 -1.95
C TYR A 2 -8.12 8.35 -2.37
N ALA A 3 -6.99 7.63 -2.31
CA ALA A 3 -6.90 6.22 -2.74
C ALA A 3 -7.65 5.18 -1.85
N VAL A 4 -8.50 5.63 -0.92
CA VAL A 4 -9.27 4.77 0.01
C VAL A 4 -10.79 4.99 -0.10
N ASP A 5 -11.24 5.81 -1.06
CA ASP A 5 -12.64 6.19 -1.21
C ASP A 5 -13.39 5.35 -2.27
N GLY A 6 -12.72 4.41 -2.93
CA GLY A 6 -13.30 3.58 -3.99
C GLY A 6 -13.60 4.33 -5.29
N ASN A 7 -13.00 5.51 -5.49
CA ASN A 7 -13.15 6.32 -6.69
C ASN A 7 -11.86 6.32 -7.52
N SER A 8 -11.84 5.52 -8.59
CA SER A 8 -10.73 5.43 -9.55
C SER A 8 -10.47 6.71 -10.36
N GLY A 9 -11.17 7.83 -10.08
CA GLY A 9 -10.95 9.14 -10.67
C GLY A 9 -9.92 10.01 -9.93
N THR A 10 -9.43 9.57 -8.76
CA THR A 10 -8.44 10.30 -7.95
C THR A 10 -7.30 9.39 -7.52
N ARG A 11 -6.06 9.89 -7.53
CA ARG A 11 -4.87 9.12 -7.13
C ARG A 11 -4.21 9.69 -5.88
N TRP A 12 -3.59 8.82 -5.10
CA TRP A 12 -2.53 9.25 -4.18
C TRP A 12 -1.24 9.46 -4.96
N GLU A 13 -0.48 10.51 -4.62
CA GLU A 13 0.87 10.72 -5.13
C GLU A 13 1.79 11.16 -3.98
N SER A 14 3.01 10.63 -3.99
CA SER A 14 4.04 10.97 -3.02
C SER A 14 4.97 12.08 -3.51
N ALA A 15 5.86 12.53 -2.62
CA ALA A 15 7.04 13.27 -3.04
C ALA A 15 7.98 12.39 -3.89
N PHE A 16 8.86 13.01 -4.68
CA PHE A 16 9.76 12.32 -5.62
C PHE A 16 11.06 11.90 -4.91
N SER A 17 10.91 11.15 -3.82
CA SER A 17 12.01 10.72 -2.96
C SER A 17 11.74 9.34 -2.41
N ASP A 18 12.76 8.73 -1.83
CA ASP A 18 12.69 7.41 -1.19
C ASP A 18 13.10 7.53 0.29
N PRO A 19 12.43 6.83 1.22
CA PRO A 19 11.17 6.10 1.05
C PRO A 19 9.94 7.02 1.06
N GLN A 20 8.80 6.52 0.60
CA GLN A 20 7.47 7.14 0.79
C GLN A 20 6.44 6.09 1.16
N TRP A 21 5.35 6.51 1.77
CA TRP A 21 4.32 5.58 2.23
C TRP A 21 2.94 6.21 2.23
N ILE A 22 1.94 5.33 2.20
CA ILE A 22 0.53 5.63 2.47
C ILE A 22 0.00 4.59 3.44
N SER A 23 -0.85 5.02 4.38
CA SER A 23 -1.53 4.11 5.30
C SER A 23 -3.03 4.33 5.30
N VAL A 24 -3.75 3.25 5.60
CA VAL A 24 -5.20 3.20 5.75
C VAL A 24 -5.51 2.84 7.21
N ASP A 25 -6.37 3.62 7.86
CA ASP A 25 -7.02 3.25 9.12
C ASP A 25 -8.37 2.60 8.80
N LEU A 26 -8.56 1.34 9.20
CA LEU A 26 -9.78 0.58 9.00
C LEU A 26 -10.91 0.99 9.97
N GLY A 27 -10.64 1.92 10.90
CA GLY A 27 -11.55 2.38 11.95
C GLY A 27 -11.57 1.45 13.16
N THR A 28 -11.74 0.14 12.91
CA THR A 28 -11.73 -0.93 13.91
C THR A 28 -10.76 -2.04 13.53
N ALA A 29 -10.28 -2.80 14.51
CA ALA A 29 -9.46 -3.99 14.24
C ALA A 29 -10.29 -5.02 13.46
N ALA A 30 -9.75 -5.50 12.34
CA ALA A 30 -10.35 -6.49 11.47
C ALA A 30 -9.32 -7.55 11.08
N THR A 31 -9.77 -8.78 10.89
CA THR A 31 -8.97 -9.82 10.24
C THR A 31 -8.89 -9.52 8.76
N ILE A 32 -7.67 -9.41 8.24
CA ILE A 32 -7.37 -9.13 6.83
C ILE A 32 -6.36 -10.15 6.31
N SER A 33 -6.46 -10.49 5.04
CA SER A 33 -5.53 -11.42 4.37
C SER A 33 -5.15 -11.00 2.96
N ARG A 34 -5.67 -9.87 2.48
CA ARG A 34 -5.42 -9.41 1.11
C ARG A 34 -5.38 -7.89 1.01
N VAL A 35 -4.42 -7.40 0.23
CA VAL A 35 -4.32 -5.99 -0.19
C VAL A 35 -4.24 -5.94 -1.69
N TYR A 36 -5.10 -5.12 -2.28
CA TYR A 36 -5.12 -4.85 -3.71
C TYR A 36 -4.55 -3.46 -3.96
N LEU A 37 -3.55 -3.36 -4.83
CA LEU A 37 -2.92 -2.11 -5.25
C LEU A 37 -3.15 -1.92 -6.74
N ASN A 38 -3.68 -0.75 -7.11
CA ASN A 38 -3.77 -0.31 -8.49
C ASN A 38 -2.81 0.85 -8.69
N TRP A 39 -1.62 0.56 -9.19
CA TRP A 39 -0.59 1.55 -9.43
C TRP A 39 -0.94 2.45 -10.61
N GLU A 40 -0.61 3.74 -10.46
CA GLU A 40 -0.43 4.61 -11.61
C GLU A 40 0.93 4.31 -12.28
N GLY A 41 1.24 4.93 -13.42
CA GLY A 41 2.54 4.77 -14.08
C GLY A 41 3.77 5.04 -13.19
N ALA A 42 3.63 5.81 -12.11
CA ALA A 42 4.66 6.00 -11.09
C ALA A 42 4.58 4.94 -9.96
N TYR A 43 5.15 3.75 -10.20
CA TYR A 43 5.08 2.61 -9.28
C TYR A 43 6.36 2.36 -8.45
N ALA A 44 6.28 1.43 -7.49
CA ALA A 44 7.42 0.92 -6.73
C ALA A 44 7.99 -0.39 -7.32
N ILE A 45 9.32 -0.45 -7.51
CA ILE A 45 10.04 -1.71 -7.73
C ILE A 45 10.23 -2.44 -6.39
N SER A 46 10.68 -1.72 -5.37
CA SER A 46 10.84 -2.27 -4.02
C SER A 46 9.81 -1.64 -3.09
N TYR A 47 8.97 -2.49 -2.49
CA TYR A 47 7.97 -2.06 -1.52
C TYR A 47 7.62 -3.15 -0.51
N SER A 48 7.00 -2.75 0.59
CA SER A 48 6.43 -3.64 1.61
C SER A 48 5.01 -3.24 1.97
N ILE A 49 4.19 -4.24 2.26
CA ILE A 49 2.90 -4.07 2.92
C ILE A 49 3.08 -4.45 4.38
N GLU A 50 2.68 -3.54 5.25
CA GLU A 50 2.84 -3.63 6.69
C GLU A 50 1.48 -3.44 7.38
N VAL A 51 1.30 -4.10 8.51
CA VAL A 51 0.07 -4.00 9.32
C VAL A 51 0.39 -3.53 10.73
N SER A 52 -0.58 -2.89 11.37
CA SER A 52 -0.45 -2.43 12.75
C SER A 52 -1.78 -2.46 13.50
N ALA A 53 -1.71 -2.73 14.80
CA ALA A 53 -2.84 -2.58 15.72
C ALA A 53 -2.97 -1.14 16.27
N ASN A 54 -1.88 -0.36 16.26
CA ASN A 54 -1.79 0.93 16.97
C ASN A 54 -1.31 2.11 16.09
N GLY A 55 -0.91 1.85 14.84
CA GLY A 55 -0.42 2.85 13.90
C GLY A 55 1.04 3.27 14.12
N THR A 56 1.74 2.72 15.12
CA THR A 56 3.12 3.09 15.47
C THR A 56 4.09 1.92 15.37
N THR A 57 3.66 0.71 15.76
CA THR A 57 4.44 -0.53 15.61
C THR A 57 3.92 -1.29 14.40
N TRP A 58 4.81 -1.57 13.45
CA TRP A 58 4.45 -2.15 12.16
C TRP A 58 5.08 -3.54 12.00
N SER A 59 4.33 -4.45 11.39
CA SER A 59 4.79 -5.80 11.04
C SER A 59 4.61 -6.02 9.56
N THR A 60 5.67 -6.40 8.86
CA THR A 60 5.64 -6.70 7.43
C THR A 60 4.89 -8.00 7.18
N VAL A 61 3.89 -7.97 6.29
CA VAL A 61 3.15 -9.14 5.82
C VAL A 61 3.50 -9.52 4.39
N TYR A 62 4.08 -8.60 3.62
CA TYR A 62 4.58 -8.83 2.28
C TYR A 62 5.71 -7.84 1.94
N SER A 63 6.63 -8.27 1.09
CA SER A 63 7.66 -7.41 0.50
C SER A 63 8.10 -7.94 -0.85
N THR A 64 8.44 -7.05 -1.77
CA THR A 64 9.06 -7.37 -3.06
C THR A 64 10.15 -6.37 -3.40
N THR A 65 11.07 -6.78 -4.27
CA THR A 65 12.08 -5.94 -4.92
C THR A 65 12.00 -6.02 -6.44
N THR A 66 10.92 -6.58 -6.97
CA THR A 66 10.72 -6.85 -8.40
C THR A 66 9.34 -6.39 -8.88
N GLY A 67 8.75 -5.38 -8.23
CA GLY A 67 7.48 -4.80 -8.66
C GLY A 67 7.58 -4.20 -10.06
N ASP A 68 6.53 -4.37 -10.85
CA ASP A 68 6.42 -3.95 -12.25
C ASP A 68 5.25 -2.97 -12.50
N GLY A 69 4.58 -2.53 -11.42
CA GLY A 69 3.46 -1.61 -11.47
C GLY A 69 2.15 -2.30 -11.84
N GLY A 70 1.21 -1.59 -12.44
CA GLY A 70 -0.09 -2.14 -12.78
C GLY A 70 -0.88 -2.58 -11.54
N ILE A 71 -1.44 -3.79 -11.58
CA ILE A 71 -2.29 -4.33 -10.51
C ILE A 71 -1.52 -5.39 -9.72
N ASP A 72 -1.37 -5.16 -8.41
CA ASP A 72 -0.90 -6.16 -7.46
C ASP A 72 -2.08 -6.65 -6.60
N ASN A 73 -2.33 -7.95 -6.60
CA ASN A 73 -3.30 -8.59 -5.71
C ASN A 73 -2.57 -9.47 -4.69
N VAL A 74 -2.13 -8.85 -3.61
CA VAL A 74 -1.24 -9.47 -2.62
C VAL A 74 -2.06 -10.18 -1.55
N THR A 75 -1.83 -11.49 -1.40
CA THR A 75 -2.40 -12.31 -0.32
C THR A 75 -1.35 -12.70 0.70
N PHE A 76 -1.72 -12.78 1.97
CA PHE A 76 -0.86 -13.19 3.09
C PHE A 76 -1.65 -13.95 4.15
N ALA A 77 -0.97 -14.51 5.15
CA ALA A 77 -1.63 -15.21 6.25
C ALA A 77 -2.58 -14.26 7.01
N PRO A 78 -3.83 -14.66 7.32
CA PRO A 78 -4.79 -13.79 8.00
C PRO A 78 -4.23 -13.19 9.30
N VAL A 79 -4.37 -11.88 9.45
CA VAL A 79 -3.86 -11.13 10.61
C VAL A 79 -4.91 -10.13 11.07
N ASN A 80 -5.05 -9.98 12.40
CA ASN A 80 -5.90 -8.94 12.97
C ASN A 80 -5.13 -7.62 13.00
N ALA A 81 -5.64 -6.60 12.32
CA ALA A 81 -5.01 -5.29 12.20
C ALA A 81 -6.05 -4.17 12.17
N LYS A 82 -5.64 -2.96 12.59
CA LYS A 82 -6.44 -1.74 12.43
C LYS A 82 -5.88 -0.84 11.33
N PHE A 83 -4.57 -0.89 11.09
CA PHE A 83 -3.91 -0.09 10.08
C PHE A 83 -3.17 -0.97 9.09
N VAL A 84 -3.16 -0.55 7.83
CA VAL A 84 -2.37 -1.15 6.76
C VAL A 84 -1.56 -0.05 6.10
N ARG A 85 -0.28 -0.30 5.79
CA ARG A 85 0.62 0.64 5.16
C ARG A 85 1.34 0.01 3.98
N LEU A 86 1.41 0.74 2.88
CA LEU A 86 2.34 0.49 1.80
C LEU A 86 3.55 1.40 1.99
N THR A 87 4.75 0.84 1.99
CA THR A 87 6.01 1.59 2.03
C THR A 87 6.85 1.25 0.80
N GLY A 88 7.08 2.23 -0.07
CA GLY A 88 7.98 2.13 -1.22
C GLY A 88 9.39 2.59 -0.86
N THR A 89 10.40 1.81 -1.25
CA THR A 89 11.82 2.10 -1.00
C THR A 89 12.66 2.21 -2.27
N GLN A 90 12.14 1.78 -3.41
CA GLN A 90 12.73 2.00 -4.72
C GLN A 90 11.64 2.25 -5.75
N ARG A 91 11.70 3.40 -6.42
CA ARG A 91 10.78 3.77 -7.51
C ARG A 91 11.14 3.07 -8.82
N GLY A 92 10.12 2.78 -9.63
CA GLY A 92 10.26 2.31 -11.01
C GLY A 92 10.44 3.42 -12.05
N THR A 93 10.25 4.68 -11.64
CA THR A 93 10.38 5.86 -12.52
C THR A 93 11.09 7.01 -11.81
N GLN A 94 11.34 8.11 -12.53
CA GLN A 94 11.90 9.35 -11.95
C GLN A 94 10.91 10.15 -11.08
N TYR A 95 9.62 9.80 -11.09
CA TYR A 95 8.56 10.50 -10.37
C TYR A 95 8.47 10.05 -8.91
N GLY A 96 7.35 10.25 -8.22
CA GLY A 96 7.08 9.68 -6.90
C GLY A 96 6.56 8.24 -6.99
N TYR A 97 5.80 7.85 -5.97
CA TYR A 97 4.91 6.69 -5.95
C TYR A 97 3.48 7.18 -6.11
N SER A 98 2.67 6.48 -6.88
CA SER A 98 1.29 6.86 -7.10
C SER A 98 0.37 5.65 -7.28
N LEU A 99 -0.77 5.69 -6.59
CA LEU A 99 -1.80 4.65 -6.64
C LEU A 99 -3.11 5.30 -7.06
N TRP A 100 -3.82 4.67 -7.98
CA TRP A 100 -5.25 4.90 -8.16
C TRP A 100 -6.00 4.41 -6.91
N ASP A 101 -5.76 3.17 -6.50
CA ASP A 101 -6.50 2.52 -5.42
C ASP A 101 -5.58 1.71 -4.50
N MET A 102 -5.86 1.76 -3.20
CA MET A 102 -5.37 0.82 -2.19
C MET A 102 -6.56 0.25 -1.42
N GLU A 103 -6.83 -1.03 -1.61
CA GLU A 103 -7.98 -1.70 -1.01
C GLU A 103 -7.54 -2.83 -0.09
N VAL A 104 -8.26 -3.01 1.02
CA VAL A 104 -7.94 -4.00 2.07
C VAL A 104 -9.13 -4.95 2.25
N TYR A 105 -8.84 -6.25 2.28
CA TYR A 105 -9.86 -7.30 2.29
C TYR A 105 -9.59 -8.36 3.38
N PRO A 106 -10.68 -8.98 3.92
CA PRO A 106 -10.59 -10.17 4.77
C PRO A 106 -9.81 -11.32 4.17
#